data_AF-A0A1Y1MT03-F1
#
_entry.id   AF-A0A1Y1MT03-F1
#
_cell.length_a   1.000
_cell.length_b   1.000
_cell.length_c   1.000
_cell.angle_alpha   90.00
_cell.angle_beta   90.00
_cell.angle_gamma   90.00
#
_symmetry.space_group_name_H-M   'P 1'
#
loop_
_entity.id
_entity.type
_entity.pdbx_description
1 polymer ?
#
loop_
_entity_poly.entity_id
_entity_poly.type
_entity_poly.pdbx_seq_one_letter_code
_entity_poly.pdbx_strand_id
1 'polypeptide(L)'
;IPKGAVHIIHEHAARAAFTVGVDYAPALTGFQFKGRQGTAVLNGIVVAREFEAAIRSVIDGLADVEQEMEDERKRLAALKMWRRLLMGLRIRERIWSGVDEGERKEADREAEMEAELANAESDVTDEFDMVVDDDGEGG
;
A
#
# COMPACT_ATOMS: atom_id res chain seq x y z
N ILE A 1 13.38 -32.33 7.55
CA ILE A 1 14.33 -31.55 6.73
C ILE A 1 15.51 -32.47 6.38
N PRO A 2 15.96 -32.53 5.11
CA PRO A 2 17.11 -33.35 4.72
C PRO A 2 18.35 -33.08 5.58
N LYS A 3 19.20 -34.09 5.78
CA LYS A 3 20.45 -33.91 6.54
C LYS A 3 21.33 -32.88 5.84
N GLY A 4 21.74 -31.84 6.57
CA GLY A 4 22.57 -30.76 6.03
C GLY A 4 21.80 -29.61 5.37
N ALA A 5 20.46 -29.68 5.30
CA ALA A 5 19.62 -28.59 4.84
C ALA A 5 18.95 -27.85 6.01
N VAL A 6 18.59 -26.59 5.79
CA VAL A 6 17.90 -25.70 6.72
C VAL A 6 16.66 -25.14 6.03
N HIS A 7 15.56 -25.06 6.77
CA HIS A 7 14.32 -24.44 6.32
C HIS A 7 14.28 -23.00 6.85
N ILE A 8 14.18 -22.04 5.93
CA ILE A 8 14.09 -20.61 6.23
C ILE A 8 12.65 -20.17 5.94
N ILE A 9 11.94 -19.73 6.98
CA ILE A 9 10.54 -19.29 6.92
C ILE A 9 10.53 -17.77 6.78
N HIS A 10 10.51 -17.28 5.54
CA HIS A 10 10.39 -15.85 5.25
C HIS A 10 9.82 -15.66 3.84
N GLU A 11 9.01 -14.61 3.65
CA GLU A 11 8.41 -14.28 2.34
C GLU A 11 9.47 -13.96 1.29
N HIS A 12 10.45 -13.13 1.66
CA HIS A 12 11.59 -12.80 0.80
C HIS A 12 12.66 -13.89 0.66
N ALA A 13 12.51 -15.07 1.29
CA ALA A 13 13.57 -16.07 1.28
C ALA A 13 13.90 -16.56 -0.14
N ALA A 14 12.89 -16.79 -0.98
CA ALA A 14 13.09 -17.22 -2.37
C ALA A 14 13.83 -16.15 -3.19
N ARG A 15 13.44 -14.87 -3.02
CA ARG A 15 14.10 -13.73 -3.68
C ARG A 15 15.54 -13.58 -3.21
N ALA A 16 15.78 -13.75 -1.92
CA ALA A 16 17.12 -13.71 -1.34
C ALA A 16 18.02 -14.83 -1.88
N ALA A 17 17.54 -16.08 -1.90
CA ALA A 17 18.31 -17.21 -2.45
C ALA A 17 18.62 -17.03 -3.95
N PHE A 18 17.66 -16.51 -4.73
CA PHE A 18 17.88 -16.15 -6.12
C PHE A 18 18.95 -15.07 -6.28
N THR A 19 18.94 -14.06 -5.41
CA THR A 19 19.91 -12.94 -5.43
C THR A 19 21.33 -13.43 -5.09
N VAL A 20 21.46 -14.35 -4.14
CA VAL A 20 22.75 -14.96 -3.76
C VAL A 20 23.23 -15.96 -4.83
N GLY A 21 22.32 -16.52 -5.64
CA GLY A 21 22.64 -17.47 -6.70
C GLY A 21 22.84 -18.90 -6.20
N VAL A 22 22.15 -19.28 -5.12
CA VAL A 22 22.27 -20.60 -4.49
C VAL A 22 21.07 -21.47 -4.87
N ASP A 23 21.31 -22.77 -5.08
CA ASP A 23 20.25 -23.74 -5.30
C ASP A 23 19.32 -23.85 -4.07
N TYR A 24 18.01 -23.68 -4.29
CA TYR A 24 17.01 -23.76 -3.25
C TYR A 24 15.77 -24.54 -3.72
N ALA A 25 15.02 -25.08 -2.77
CA ALA A 25 13.74 -25.72 -3.02
C ALA A 25 12.63 -24.99 -2.23
N PRO A 26 11.48 -24.64 -2.84
CA PRO A 26 10.33 -24.13 -2.11
C PRO A 26 9.85 -25.14 -1.05
N ALA A 27 9.58 -24.67 0.17
CA ALA A 27 9.16 -25.54 1.25
C ALA A 27 7.62 -25.64 1.28
N LEU A 28 7.08 -26.80 0.90
CA LEU A 28 5.68 -27.13 1.10
C LEU A 28 5.46 -27.52 2.57
N THR A 29 4.88 -26.63 3.35
CA THR A 29 4.72 -26.82 4.81
C THR A 29 3.35 -27.33 5.21
N GLY A 30 2.39 -27.35 4.29
CA GLY A 30 1.06 -27.87 4.57
C GLY A 30 0.09 -27.67 3.42
N PHE A 31 -1.18 -27.89 3.73
CA PHE A 31 -2.31 -27.68 2.83
C PHE A 31 -3.34 -26.81 3.55
N GLN A 32 -3.85 -25.81 2.84
CA GLN A 32 -4.98 -25.00 3.28
C GLN A 32 -6.23 -25.49 2.56
N PHE A 33 -7.24 -25.89 3.33
CA PHE A 33 -8.50 -26.36 2.78
C PHE A 33 -9.52 -25.22 2.79
N LYS A 34 -10.05 -24.88 1.62
CA LYS A 34 -11.18 -23.95 1.48
C LYS A 34 -12.33 -24.72 0.81
N GLY A 35 -13.30 -25.16 1.61
CA GLY A 35 -14.38 -26.02 1.16
C GLY A 35 -13.88 -27.41 0.72
N ARG A 36 -14.19 -27.82 -0.52
CA ARG A 36 -13.79 -29.12 -1.10
C ARG A 36 -12.41 -29.12 -1.78
N GLN A 37 -11.70 -27.98 -1.82
CA GLN A 37 -10.40 -27.84 -2.46
C GLN A 37 -9.30 -27.67 -1.41
N GLY A 38 -8.22 -28.45 -1.54
CA GLY A 38 -7.01 -28.35 -0.71
C GLY A 38 -5.87 -27.74 -1.52
N THR A 39 -5.46 -26.52 -1.18
CA THR A 39 -4.35 -25.82 -1.82
C THR A 39 -3.06 -26.06 -1.04
N ALA A 40 -1.99 -26.47 -1.74
CA ALA A 40 -0.68 -26.58 -1.12
C ALA A 40 -0.15 -25.20 -0.70
N VAL A 41 0.29 -25.08 0.56
CA VAL A 41 0.90 -23.86 1.08
C VAL A 41 2.41 -24.00 1.03
N LEU A 42 3.02 -23.17 0.20
CA LEU A 42 4.46 -22.99 0.16
C LEU A 42 4.84 -21.89 1.15
N ASN A 43 5.65 -22.23 2.14
CA ASN A 43 6.12 -21.27 3.13
C ASN A 43 7.64 -21.35 3.28
N GLY A 44 8.32 -20.37 2.70
CA GLY A 44 9.77 -20.27 2.73
C GLY A 44 10.49 -21.25 1.81
N ILE A 45 11.77 -21.48 2.10
CA ILE A 45 12.67 -22.29 1.26
C ILE A 45 13.53 -23.24 2.09
N VAL A 46 13.97 -24.33 1.46
CA VAL A 46 14.99 -25.25 1.98
C VAL A 46 16.29 -25.04 1.21
N VAL A 47 17.38 -24.83 1.94
CA VAL A 47 18.72 -24.54 1.41
C VAL A 47 19.79 -25.33 2.18
N ALA A 48 20.99 -25.47 1.63
CA ALA A 48 22.10 -26.05 2.37
C ALA A 48 22.49 -25.16 3.57
N ARG A 49 22.85 -25.79 4.69
CA ARG A 49 23.14 -25.11 5.97
C ARG A 49 24.26 -24.06 5.86
N GLU A 50 25.21 -24.25 4.97
CA GLU A 50 26.33 -23.33 4.77
C GLU A 50 25.89 -21.95 4.24
N PHE A 51 24.78 -21.87 3.51
CA PHE A 51 24.26 -20.63 2.92
C PHE A 51 23.23 -19.91 3.81
N GLU A 52 22.88 -20.48 4.96
CA GLU A 52 21.87 -19.94 5.86
C GLU A 52 22.19 -18.49 6.27
N ALA A 53 23.44 -18.23 6.66
CA ALA A 53 23.88 -16.90 7.09
C ALA A 53 23.82 -15.87 5.96
N ALA A 54 24.28 -16.24 4.76
CA ALA A 54 24.26 -15.36 3.59
C ALA A 54 22.83 -14.99 3.19
N ILE A 55 21.92 -15.96 3.20
CA ILE A 55 20.52 -15.72 2.84
C ILE A 55 19.85 -14.82 3.88
N ARG A 56 20.08 -15.02 5.18
CA ARG A 56 19.55 -14.13 6.22
C ARG A 56 20.02 -12.68 6.04
N SER A 57 21.31 -12.45 5.77
CA SER A 57 21.81 -11.09 5.54
C SER A 57 21.15 -10.41 4.33
N VAL A 58 20.84 -11.17 3.28
CA VAL A 58 20.16 -10.62 2.10
C VAL A 58 18.68 -10.38 2.37
N ILE A 59 18.02 -11.23 3.17
CA ILE A 59 16.65 -10.99 3.61
C ILE A 59 16.57 -9.66 4.38
N ASP A 60 17.47 -9.43 5.33
CA ASP A 60 17.51 -8.20 6.12
C ASP A 60 17.70 -6.99 5.20
N GLY A 61 18.68 -7.03 4.29
CA GLY A 61 18.90 -5.95 3.33
C GLY A 61 17.73 -5.72 2.36
N LEU A 62 16.99 -6.77 1.97
CA LEU A 62 15.78 -6.63 1.14
C LEU A 62 14.63 -5.95 1.90
N ALA A 63 14.52 -6.19 3.21
CA ALA A 63 13.52 -5.54 4.05
C ALA A 63 13.82 -4.04 4.19
N ASP A 64 15.09 -3.69 4.40
CA ASP A 64 15.54 -2.30 4.50
C ASP A 64 15.23 -1.52 3.20
N VAL A 65 15.53 -2.10 2.04
CA VAL A 65 15.25 -1.46 0.74
C VAL A 65 13.74 -1.24 0.53
N GLU A 66 12.89 -2.20 0.88
CA GLU A 66 11.44 -2.04 0.77
C GLU A 66 10.95 -0.89 1.66
N GLN A 67 11.47 -0.82 2.89
CA GLN A 67 11.14 0.26 3.82
C GLN A 67 11.59 1.63 3.28
N GLU A 68 12.80 1.73 2.73
CA GLU A 68 13.29 2.97 2.11
C GLU A 68 12.42 3.40 0.92
N MET A 69 11.97 2.45 0.09
CA MET A 69 11.09 2.74 -1.05
C MET A 69 9.72 3.25 -0.60
N GLU A 70 9.15 2.65 0.46
CA GLU A 70 7.90 3.12 1.06
C GLU A 70 8.04 4.52 1.65
N ASP A 71 9.15 4.79 2.33
CA ASP A 71 9.43 6.12 2.87
C ASP A 71 9.64 7.15 1.76
N GLU A 72 10.31 6.78 0.67
CA GLU A 72 10.47 7.65 -0.50
C GLU A 72 9.12 7.93 -1.18
N ARG A 73 8.23 6.94 -1.31
CA ARG A 73 6.87 7.14 -1.81
C ARG A 73 6.10 8.14 -0.94
N LYS A 74 6.18 8.01 0.39
CA LYS A 74 5.55 8.95 1.34
C LYS A 74 6.14 10.35 1.20
N ARG A 75 7.46 10.48 1.09
CA ARG A 75 8.14 11.77 0.88
C ARG A 75 7.71 12.42 -0.42
N LEU A 76 7.66 11.67 -1.53
CA LEU A 76 7.22 12.18 -2.82
C LEU A 76 5.75 12.63 -2.80
N ALA A 77 4.89 11.87 -2.14
CA ALA A 77 3.49 12.25 -1.94
C ALA A 77 3.38 13.58 -1.17
N ALA A 78 4.11 13.70 -0.04
CA ALA A 78 4.16 14.94 0.73
C ALA A 78 4.67 16.10 -0.12
N LEU A 79 5.80 15.95 -0.82
CA LEU A 79 6.36 17.00 -1.69
C LEU A 79 5.38 17.42 -2.80
N LYS A 80 4.61 16.49 -3.36
CA LYS A 80 3.57 16.79 -4.35
C LYS A 80 2.44 17.62 -3.73
N MET A 81 2.02 17.31 -2.51
CA MET A 81 1.03 18.10 -1.76
C MET A 81 1.55 19.51 -1.46
N TRP A 82 2.78 19.63 -0.96
CA TRP A 82 3.44 20.92 -0.71
C TRP A 82 3.53 21.77 -1.98
N ARG A 83 3.90 21.17 -3.11
CA ARG A 83 3.92 21.86 -4.40
C ARG A 83 2.54 22.39 -4.77
N ARG A 84 1.48 21.60 -4.61
CA ARG A 84 0.10 22.02 -4.92
C ARG A 84 -0.35 23.15 -4.00
N LEU A 85 -0.06 23.07 -2.71
CA LEU A 85 -0.36 24.12 -1.74
C LEU A 85 0.31 25.45 -2.12
N LEU A 86 1.63 25.43 -2.33
CA LEU A 86 2.40 26.64 -2.66
C LEU A 86 1.99 27.24 -4.00
N MET A 87 1.70 26.41 -5.01
CA MET A 87 1.14 26.87 -6.27
C MET A 87 -0.23 27.54 -6.07
N GLY A 88 -1.11 26.94 -5.27
CA GLY A 88 -2.42 27.52 -4.94
C GLY A 88 -2.29 28.87 -4.24
N LEU A 89 -1.40 28.99 -3.25
CA LEU A 89 -1.12 30.26 -2.56
C LEU A 89 -0.59 31.33 -3.52
N ARG A 90 0.34 30.97 -4.42
CA ARG A 90 0.89 31.89 -5.41
C ARG A 90 -0.15 32.35 -6.43
N ILE A 91 -1.03 31.46 -6.88
CA ILE A 91 -2.12 31.82 -7.79
C ILE A 91 -3.09 32.76 -7.06
N ARG A 92 -3.47 32.42 -5.83
CA ARG A 92 -4.33 33.25 -4.98
C ARG A 92 -3.74 34.65 -4.79
N GLU A 93 -2.48 34.76 -4.38
CA GLU A 93 -1.78 36.04 -4.23
C GLU A 93 -1.82 36.85 -5.53
N ARG A 94 -1.58 36.21 -6.68
CA ARG A 94 -1.61 36.88 -7.99
C ARG A 94 -3.00 37.36 -8.39
N ILE A 95 -4.06 36.61 -8.08
CA ILE A 95 -5.44 37.00 -8.42
C ILE A 95 -5.88 38.18 -7.56
N TRP A 96 -5.58 38.14 -6.25
CA TRP A 96 -5.99 39.17 -5.31
C TRP A 96 -5.06 40.38 -5.26
N SER A 97 -3.99 40.42 -6.06
CA SER A 97 -3.09 41.57 -6.10
C SER A 97 -3.83 42.80 -6.63
N GLY A 98 -4.04 43.81 -5.78
CA GLY A 98 -4.76 45.03 -6.15
C GLY A 98 -6.27 45.02 -5.89
N VAL A 99 -6.81 43.96 -5.26
CA VAL A 99 -8.21 43.88 -4.83
C VAL A 99 -8.33 44.31 -3.35
N ASP A 100 -9.43 44.98 -2.99
CA ASP A 100 -9.67 45.44 -1.62
C ASP A 100 -9.87 44.26 -0.64
N GLU A 101 -9.46 44.43 0.61
CA GLU A 101 -9.57 43.38 1.64
C GLU A 101 -11.02 42.98 1.94
N GLY A 102 -11.98 43.92 1.80
CA GLY A 102 -13.40 43.65 2.00
C GLY A 102 -13.96 42.69 0.95
N GLU A 103 -13.68 42.97 -0.33
CA GLU A 103 -14.13 42.15 -1.47
C GLU A 103 -13.51 40.73 -1.41
N ARG A 104 -12.24 40.63 -1.01
CA ARG A 104 -11.57 39.34 -0.81
C ARG A 104 -12.23 38.50 0.29
N LYS A 105 -12.57 39.10 1.43
CA LYS A 105 -13.21 38.40 2.56
C LYS A 105 -14.65 37.96 2.27
N GLU A 106 -15.32 38.63 1.34
CA GLU A 106 -16.66 38.24 0.89
C GLU A 106 -16.56 37.03 -0.03
N ALA A 107 -15.66 37.07 -1.02
CA ALA A 107 -15.40 35.94 -1.90
C ALA A 107 -14.86 34.69 -1.18
N ASP A 108 -14.00 34.85 -0.17
CA ASP A 108 -13.52 33.71 0.65
C ASP A 108 -14.70 33.06 1.43
N ARG A 109 -15.65 33.86 1.96
CA ARG A 109 -16.85 33.36 2.65
C ARG A 109 -17.81 32.64 1.70
N GLU A 110 -18.01 33.17 0.50
CA GLU A 110 -18.83 32.52 -0.53
C GLU A 110 -18.23 31.17 -0.94
N ALA A 111 -16.91 31.12 -1.15
CA ALA A 111 -16.21 29.87 -1.48
C ALA A 111 -16.25 28.85 -0.34
N GLU A 112 -16.18 29.29 0.92
CA GLU A 112 -16.34 28.40 2.09
C GLU A 112 -17.74 27.79 2.15
N MET A 113 -18.81 28.59 1.96
CA MET A 113 -20.19 28.08 1.90
C MET A 113 -20.40 27.11 0.74
N GLU A 114 -19.85 27.41 -0.45
CA GLU A 114 -19.94 26.53 -1.62
C GLU A 114 -19.22 25.20 -1.38
N ALA A 115 -18.05 25.22 -0.74
CA ALA A 115 -17.31 24.01 -0.39
C ALA A 115 -18.04 23.17 0.67
N GLU A 116 -18.67 23.80 1.67
CA GLU A 116 -19.51 23.08 2.65
C GLU A 116 -20.71 22.39 1.98
N LEU A 117 -21.40 23.08 1.07
CA LEU A 117 -22.51 22.50 0.30
C LEU A 117 -22.06 21.33 -0.58
N ALA A 118 -20.94 21.46 -1.28
CA ALA A 118 -20.42 20.40 -2.15
C ALA A 118 -19.97 19.16 -1.37
N ASN A 119 -19.41 19.33 -0.18
CA ASN A 119 -19.05 18.19 0.69
C ASN A 119 -20.28 17.53 1.32
N ALA A 120 -21.32 18.30 1.66
CA ALA A 120 -22.58 17.76 2.17
C ALA A 120 -23.34 16.94 1.12
N GLU A 121 -23.28 17.32 -0.17
CA GLU A 121 -23.93 16.58 -1.26
C GLU A 121 -23.27 15.21 -1.52
N SER A 122 -21.96 15.09 -1.25
CA SER A 122 -21.20 13.83 -1.33
C SER A 122 -21.56 12.82 -0.23
N ASP A 123 -21.93 13.28 0.96
CA ASP A 123 -22.21 12.43 2.14
C ASP A 123 -23.60 11.77 2.06
N VAL A 124 -24.53 12.37 1.30
CA VAL A 124 -25.91 11.86 1.12
C VAL A 124 -25.96 10.69 0.13
N THR A 125 -24.99 10.54 -0.77
CA THR A 125 -25.02 9.50 -1.81
C THR A 125 -24.41 8.15 -1.40
N ASP A 126 -23.64 8.09 -0.31
CA ASP A 126 -22.98 6.84 0.14
C ASP A 126 -23.88 5.96 1.05
N GLU A 127 -25.04 6.44 1.52
CA GLU A 127 -25.96 5.66 2.38
C GLU A 127 -27.04 4.85 1.63
N PHE A 128 -27.15 4.96 0.30
CA PHE A 128 -28.26 4.35 -0.47
C PHE A 128 -27.83 3.28 -1.52
N ASP A 129 -26.81 2.46 -1.23
CA ASP A 129 -26.52 1.27 -2.04
C ASP A 129 -26.12 0.04 -1.20
N MET A 130 -27.09 -0.53 -0.48
CA MET A 130 -27.11 -1.94 -0.11
C MET A 130 -28.56 -2.43 0.00
N VAL A 131 -29.21 -2.66 -1.15
CA VAL A 131 -30.33 -3.60 -1.20
C VAL A 131 -29.75 -4.97 -1.50
N VAL A 132 -29.69 -5.80 -0.47
CA VAL A 132 -29.43 -7.24 -0.55
C VAL A 132 -30.70 -7.90 -1.07
N ASP A 133 -30.68 -8.35 -2.33
CA ASP A 133 -31.61 -9.39 -2.80
C ASP A 133 -30.80 -10.69 -2.94
N ASP A 134 -30.57 -11.34 -1.79
CA ASP A 134 -30.31 -12.77 -1.69
C ASP A 134 -31.62 -13.43 -1.28
N ASP A 135 -32.34 -13.99 -2.24
CA ASP A 135 -33.36 -15.00 -1.99
C ASP A 135 -33.21 -16.09 -3.07
N GLY A 136 -32.65 -17.22 -2.67
CA GLY A 136 -32.57 -18.42 -3.48
C GLY A 136 -33.84 -19.27 -3.43
N GLU A 137 -34.11 -19.98 -4.52
CA GLU A 137 -34.86 -21.25 -4.63
C GLU A 137 -34.44 -21.86 -5.99
N GLY A 138 -33.94 -23.08 -6.12
CA GLY A 138 -34.51 -24.34 -5.66
C GLY A 138 -35.10 -25.08 -6.88
N GLY A 139 -34.39 -26.10 -7.39
CA GLY A 139 -34.85 -26.97 -8.50
C GLY A 139 -33.74 -27.60 -9.32
#